data_AF-A0A413JS62-F1
#
_entry.id   AF-A0A413JS62-F1
#
_cell.length_a   1.000
_cell.length_b   1.000
_cell.length_c   1.000
_cell.angle_alpha   90.00
_cell.angle_beta   90.00
_cell.angle_gamma   90.00
#
_symmetry.space_group_name_H-M   'P 1'
#
loop_
_entity.id
_entity.type
_entity.pdbx_description
1 polymer ?
#
loop_
_entity_poly.entity_id
_entity_poly.type
_entity_poly.pdbx_seq_one_letter_code
_entity_poly.pdbx_strand_id
1 'polypeptide(L)'
;MTLAEVRCFLEGLIRRNRESWEQTRIVAYVIAQANSTRDLEPSDVLCFPWDVKEEKGQTTVTDEEMEMLREKAKLIEKEINHG
;
A
#
# COMPACT_ATOMS: atom_id res chain seq x y z
N MET A 1 1.98 18.90 -16.29
CA MET A 1 1.39 18.41 -15.04
C MET A 1 -0.11 18.28 -15.23
N THR A 2 -0.64 17.07 -15.34
CA THR A 2 -2.07 16.80 -15.56
C THR A 2 -2.83 16.75 -14.23
N LEU A 3 -4.15 16.89 -14.25
CA LEU A 3 -4.98 16.75 -13.04
C LEU A 3 -4.80 15.37 -12.38
N ALA A 4 -4.59 14.33 -13.17
CA ALA A 4 -4.30 12.99 -12.69
C ALA A 4 -2.95 12.93 -11.92
N GLU A 5 -1.91 13.57 -12.45
CA GLU A 5 -0.60 13.66 -11.79
C GLU A 5 -0.69 14.44 -10.46
N VAL A 6 -1.47 15.53 -10.42
CA VAL A 6 -1.72 16.29 -9.19
C VAL A 6 -2.45 15.45 -8.14
N ARG A 7 -3.45 14.66 -8.55
CA ARG A 7 -4.17 13.75 -7.65
C ARG A 7 -3.24 12.69 -7.06
N CYS A 8 -2.45 12.02 -7.90
CA CYS A 8 -1.48 11.03 -7.45
C CYS A 8 -0.45 11.63 -6.47
N PHE A 9 -0.01 12.86 -6.74
CA PHE A 9 0.91 13.57 -5.85
C PHE A 9 0.28 13.84 -4.48
N LEU A 10 -0.96 14.35 -4.43
CA LEU A 10 -1.67 14.62 -3.18
C LEU A 10 -1.93 13.36 -2.37
N GLU A 11 -2.28 12.25 -3.03
CA GLU A 11 -2.44 10.93 -2.38
C GLU A 11 -1.13 10.42 -1.78
N GLY A 12 -0.01 10.60 -2.49
CA GLY A 12 1.31 10.26 -1.99
C GLY A 12 1.79 11.15 -0.83
N LEU A 13 1.33 12.40 -0.79
CA LEU A 13 1.79 13.40 0.17
C LEU A 13 1.49 13.02 1.63
N ILE A 14 0.39 12.31 1.86
CA ILE A 14 0.01 11.78 3.18
C ILE A 14 1.09 10.83 3.74
N ARG A 15 1.84 10.16 2.86
CA ARG A 15 2.90 9.20 3.26
C ARG A 15 4.20 9.89 3.65
N ARG A 16 4.37 11.18 3.38
CA ARG A 16 5.62 11.92 3.65
C ARG A 16 6.05 11.84 5.11
N ASN A 17 5.09 11.95 6.03
CA ASN A 17 5.36 11.94 7.46
C ASN A 17 5.12 10.56 8.10
N ARG A 18 4.95 9.52 7.27
CA ARG A 18 4.61 8.18 7.74
C ARG A 18 5.63 7.65 8.74
N GLU A 19 6.91 7.81 8.47
CA GLU A 19 7.98 7.37 9.38
C GLU A 19 7.89 8.04 10.76
N SER A 20 7.65 9.36 10.80
CA SER A 20 7.50 10.08 12.06
C SER A 20 6.26 9.63 12.85
N TRP A 21 5.16 9.33 12.15
CA TRP A 21 3.95 8.79 12.77
C TRP A 21 4.19 7.38 13.32
N GLU A 22 4.87 6.52 12.56
CA GLU A 22 5.26 5.17 13.00
C GLU A 22 6.21 5.20 14.19
N GLN A 23 7.22 6.09 14.18
CA GLN A 23 8.13 6.28 15.30
C GLN A 23 7.36 6.66 16.57
N THR A 24 6.42 7.60 16.46
CA THR A 24 5.56 8.02 17.57
C THR A 24 4.71 6.85 18.09
N ARG A 25 4.15 6.05 17.18
CA ARG A 25 3.38 4.84 17.53
C ARG A 25 4.22 3.82 18.28
N ILE A 26 5.45 3.57 17.85
CA ILE A 26 6.36 2.64 18.54
C ILE A 26 6.66 3.13 19.96
N VAL A 27 6.95 4.42 20.13
CA VAL A 27 7.22 4.99 21.48
C VAL A 27 5.99 4.83 22.38
N ALA A 28 4.81 5.19 21.89
CA ALA A 28 3.56 5.04 22.64
C ALA A 28 3.26 3.56 22.96
N TYR A 29 3.50 2.66 22.00
CA TYR A 29 3.33 1.22 22.16
C TYR A 29 4.22 0.65 23.25
N VAL A 30 5.51 0.98 23.26
CA VAL A 30 6.45 0.51 24.29
C VAL A 30 5.98 0.96 25.69
N ILE A 31 5.54 2.21 25.82
CA ILE A 31 5.01 2.73 27.09
C ILE A 31 3.73 1.98 27.50
N ALA A 32 2.79 1.79 26.58
CA ALA A 32 1.53 1.10 26.86
C ALA A 32 1.76 -0.37 27.24
N GLN A 33 2.58 -1.09 26.47
CA GLN A 33 2.90 -2.50 26.69
C GLN A 33 3.63 -2.71 28.01
N ALA A 34 4.57 -1.81 28.38
CA ALA A 34 5.28 -1.90 29.66
C ALA A 34 4.36 -1.72 30.88
N ASN A 35 3.21 -1.06 30.73
CA ASN A 35 2.24 -0.83 31.80
C ASN A 35 0.98 -1.71 31.67
N SER A 36 0.95 -2.62 30.70
CA SER A 36 -0.17 -3.50 30.41
C SER A 36 0.20 -4.96 30.70
N THR A 37 -0.76 -5.75 31.18
CA THR A 37 -0.63 -7.21 31.28
C THR A 37 -1.16 -7.92 30.03
N ARG A 38 -1.80 -7.18 29.11
CA ARG A 38 -2.27 -7.67 27.82
C ARG A 38 -1.17 -7.53 26.79
N ASP A 39 -1.12 -8.46 25.85
CA ASP A 39 -0.30 -8.34 24.65
C ASP A 39 -1.05 -7.44 23.66
N LEU A 40 -0.51 -6.25 23.41
CA LEU A 40 -1.10 -5.25 22.54
C LEU A 40 -0.45 -5.32 21.16
N GLU A 41 -1.21 -4.97 20.12
CA GLU A 41 -0.64 -4.60 18.83
C GLU A 41 -0.41 -3.09 18.76
N PRO A 42 0.59 -2.59 18.01
CA PRO A 42 0.80 -1.15 17.83
C PRO A 42 -0.44 -0.40 17.33
N SER A 43 -1.26 -1.04 16.50
CA SER A 43 -2.55 -0.53 16.00
C SER A 43 -3.61 -0.36 17.09
N ASP A 44 -3.54 -1.12 18.18
CA ASP A 44 -4.44 -0.97 19.33
C ASP A 44 -4.17 0.34 20.11
N VAL A 45 -2.93 0.84 20.02
CA VAL A 45 -2.50 2.07 20.69
C VAL A 45 -2.77 3.29 19.81
N LEU A 46 -2.34 3.23 18.55
CA LEU A 46 -2.60 4.27 17.55
C LEU A 46 -2.91 3.63 16.20
N CYS A 47 -4.14 3.80 15.73
CA CYS A 47 -4.60 3.35 14.43
C CYS A 47 -4.40 4.44 13.38
N PHE A 48 -3.74 4.11 12.28
CA PHE A 48 -3.48 4.99 11.15
C PHE A 48 -4.36 4.64 9.94
N PRO A 49 -4.55 5.59 9.00
CA PRO A 49 -5.37 5.38 7.81
C PRO A 49 -4.95 4.18 6.93
N TRP A 50 -3.68 3.79 6.97
CA TRP A 50 -3.15 2.64 6.23
C TRP A 50 -3.17 1.31 6.99
N ASP A 51 -3.61 1.31 8.26
CA ASP A 51 -3.86 0.07 9.01
C ASP A 51 -5.26 -0.47 8.71
N VAL A 52 -6.15 0.40 8.21
CA VAL A 52 -7.41 -0.02 7.63
C VAL A 52 -7.07 -0.91 6.45
N LYS A 53 -7.30 -2.21 6.62
CA LYS A 53 -7.56 -3.07 5.48
C LYS A 53 -8.85 -2.51 4.89
N GLU A 54 -8.74 -1.56 3.96
CA GLU A 54 -9.78 -1.41 2.96
C GLU A 54 -10.09 -2.84 2.53
N GLU A 55 -11.37 -3.25 2.56
CA GLU A 55 -11.77 -4.44 1.83
C GLU A 55 -11.07 -4.29 0.49
N LYS A 56 -10.05 -5.12 0.25
CA LYS A 56 -9.29 -5.05 -0.99
C LYS A 56 -10.35 -5.28 -2.04
N GLY A 57 -10.88 -4.20 -2.62
CA GLY A 57 -11.78 -4.25 -3.74
C GLY A 57 -10.98 -5.03 -4.75
N GLN A 58 -11.38 -6.29 -4.89
CA GLN A 58 -10.71 -7.39 -5.58
C GLN A 58 -9.54 -6.94 -6.44
N THR A 59 -8.35 -6.75 -5.86
CA THR A 59 -7.09 -6.87 -6.63
C THR A 59 -6.77 -8.35 -6.79
N THR A 60 -7.77 -9.15 -7.17
CA THR A 60 -7.57 -10.47 -7.72
C THR A 60 -7.56 -10.25 -9.21
N VAL A 61 -6.37 -10.22 -9.80
CA VAL A 61 -6.24 -10.32 -11.27
C VAL A 61 -7.00 -11.58 -11.64
N THR A 62 -8.07 -11.43 -12.41
CA THR A 62 -8.88 -12.57 -12.83
C THR A 62 -8.05 -13.41 -13.79
N ASP A 63 -8.26 -14.72 -13.85
CA ASP A 63 -7.48 -15.58 -14.76
C ASP A 63 -7.54 -15.10 -16.22
N GLU A 64 -8.67 -14.51 -16.60
CA GLU A 64 -8.90 -13.84 -17.90
C GLU A 64 -7.98 -12.63 -18.12
N GLU A 65 -7.76 -11.80 -17.09
CA GLU A 65 -6.86 -10.65 -17.16
C GLU A 65 -5.40 -11.11 -17.26
N MET A 66 -5.03 -12.20 -16.59
CA MET A 66 -3.71 -12.82 -16.73
C MET A 66 -3.46 -13.35 -18.15
N GLU A 67 -4.46 -13.99 -18.76
CA GLU A 67 -4.34 -14.51 -20.13
C GLU A 67 -4.18 -13.37 -21.14
N MET A 68 -5.00 -12.32 -21.04
CA MET A 68 -4.88 -11.12 -21.87
C MET A 68 -3.50 -10.46 -21.74
N LEU A 69 -2.95 -10.37 -20.52
CA LEU A 69 -1.62 -9.80 -20.28
C LEU A 69 -0.52 -10.64 -20.93
N ARG A 70 -0.65 -11.97 -20.91
CA ARG A 70 0.31 -12.88 -21.57
C ARG A 70 0.26 -12.74 -23.09
N GLU A 71 -0.91 -12.55 -23.68
CA GLU A 71 -1.03 -12.31 -25.12
C GLU A 71 -0.40 -10.97 -25.53
N LYS A 72 -0.65 -9.91 -24.77
CA LYS A 72 -0.02 -8.60 -24.99
C LYS A 72 1.50 -8.68 -24.88
N ALA A 73 2.03 -9.43 -23.91
CA ALA A 73 3.47 -9.64 -23.76
C ALA A 73 4.08 -10.37 -24.97
N LYS A 74 3.41 -11.41 -25.49
CA LYS A 74 3.84 -12.14 -26.69
C LYS A 74 3.85 -11.28 -27.96
N LEU A 75 2.89 -10.36 -28.10
CA LEU A 75 2.86 -9.41 -29.21
C LEU A 75 4.07 -8.46 -29.15
N ILE A 76 4.36 -7.92 -27.97
CA ILE A 76 5.52 -7.05 -27.74
C ILE A 76 6.83 -7.80 -28.02
N GLU A 77 6.96 -9.05 -27.59
CA GLU A 77 8.14 -9.88 -27.86
C GLU A 77 8.37 -10.09 -29.37
N LYS A 78 7.29 -10.30 -30.15
CA LYS A 78 7.39 -10.43 -31.61
C LYS A 78 7.82 -9.13 -32.28
N GLU A 79 7.30 -7.99 -31.83
CA GLU A 79 7.68 -6.68 -32.35
C GLU A 79 9.16 -6.35 -32.03
N ILE A 80 9.65 -6.76 -30.85
CA ILE A 80 11.05 -6.55 -30.43
C ILE A 80 12.02 -7.47 -31.21
N ASN A 81 11.64 -8.73 -31.46
CA ASN A 81 12.49 -9.69 -32.17
C ASN A 81 12.49 -9.51 -33.71
N HIS A 82 11.63 -8.64 -34.24
CA HIS A 82 11.56 -8.29 -35.67
C HIS A 82 12.07 -6.87 -35.98
N GLY A 83 12.61 -6.15 -35.00
CA GLY A 83 13.38 -4.91 -35.18
C GLY A 83 14.87 -5.16 -35.09
#